data_AF-A0A505I154-F1
#
_entry.id   AF-A0A505I154-F1
#
_cell.length_a   1.000
_cell.length_b   1.000
_cell.length_c   1.000
_cell.angle_alpha   90.00
_cell.angle_beta   90.00
_cell.angle_gamma   90.00
#
_symmetry.space_group_name_H-M   'P 1'
#
loop_
_entity.id
_entity.type
_entity.pdbx_description
1 polymer ?
#
loop_
_entity_poly.entity_id
_entity_poly.type
_entity_poly.pdbx_seq_one_letter_code
_entity_poly.pdbx_strand_id
1 'polypeptide(L)'
;MRLSYAVSLLPLAAFVGALEVTSPKKGEDVDLSSSFTVTWDSVSTDPTTFDLYLVNNAVYPTVEKKVASDVETSKGSYTVSDLSGVTDGSGYQINLLSTSSTNSGILAQSEQFTVEGAPP
;
A
#
# COMPACT_ATOMS: atom_id res chain seq x y z
N MET A 1 -30.04 14.28 51.26
CA MET A 1 -30.04 14.58 49.81
C MET A 1 -28.88 13.79 49.20
N ARG A 2 -29.15 12.70 48.46
CA ARG A 2 -28.09 11.93 47.78
C ARG A 2 -28.16 12.28 46.30
N LEU A 3 -27.08 12.85 45.79
CA LEU A 3 -26.96 13.22 44.38
C LEU A 3 -26.39 12.01 43.64
N SER A 4 -27.20 11.38 42.78
CA SER A 4 -26.77 10.28 41.93
C SER A 4 -26.09 10.84 40.69
N TYR A 5 -24.80 10.58 40.51
CA TYR A 5 -24.08 10.90 39.29
C TYR A 5 -24.36 9.81 38.24
N ALA A 6 -25.05 10.17 37.16
CA ALA A 6 -25.14 9.32 35.98
C ALA A 6 -23.88 9.53 35.14
N VAL A 7 -22.96 8.56 35.16
CA VAL A 7 -21.83 8.51 34.23
C VAL A 7 -22.35 7.90 32.94
N SER A 8 -22.51 8.72 31.90
CA SER A 8 -22.74 8.24 30.54
C SER A 8 -21.40 7.75 29.99
N LEU A 9 -21.26 6.44 29.78
CA LEU A 9 -20.22 5.88 28.92
C LEU A 9 -20.74 5.91 27.48
N LEU A 10 -20.24 6.83 26.68
CA LEU A 10 -20.36 6.75 25.22
C LEU A 10 -19.55 5.52 24.76
N PRO A 11 -20.13 4.57 24.01
CA PRO A 11 -19.35 3.51 23.40
C PRO A 11 -18.44 4.11 22.32
N LEU A 12 -17.13 3.85 22.43
CA LEU A 12 -16.15 4.17 21.38
C LEU A 12 -16.38 3.22 20.20
N ALA A 13 -16.90 3.74 19.09
CA ALA A 13 -16.90 3.01 17.83
C ALA A 13 -15.46 2.95 17.30
N ALA A 14 -14.75 1.85 17.57
CA ALA A 14 -13.47 1.59 16.95
C ALA A 14 -13.72 1.13 15.51
N PHE A 15 -13.51 2.01 14.54
CA PHE A 15 -13.36 1.61 13.14
C PHE A 15 -12.01 0.89 13.03
N VAL A 16 -12.01 -0.43 12.92
CA VAL A 16 -10.83 -1.18 12.52
C VAL A 16 -10.69 -0.96 11.01
N GLY A 17 -9.81 -0.04 10.61
CA GLY A 17 -9.32 0.01 9.23
C GLY A 17 -8.52 -1.26 8.91
N ALA A 18 -8.38 -1.60 7.65
CA ALA A 18 -7.43 -2.63 7.21
C ALA A 18 -6.19 -1.92 6.65
N LEU A 19 -5.10 -2.68 6.46
CA LEU A 19 -3.95 -2.21 5.67
C LEU A 19 -4.44 -1.62 4.33
N GLU A 20 -4.12 -0.35 4.07
CA GLU A 20 -4.60 0.39 2.90
C GLU A 20 -3.45 1.19 2.29
N VAL A 21 -3.23 1.05 0.97
CA VAL A 21 -2.27 1.88 0.24
C VAL A 21 -2.91 3.24 -0.05
N THR A 22 -2.30 4.31 0.46
CA THR A 22 -2.80 5.69 0.36
C THR A 22 -2.10 6.52 -0.72
N SER A 23 -0.95 6.05 -1.21
CA SER A 23 -0.20 6.62 -2.34
C SER A 23 0.59 5.52 -3.06
N PRO A 24 0.66 5.51 -4.41
CA PRO A 24 0.09 6.49 -5.34
C PRO A 24 -1.44 6.51 -5.37
N LYS A 25 -2.02 7.68 -5.66
CA LYS A 25 -3.47 7.86 -5.78
C LYS A 25 -3.98 7.50 -7.16
N LYS A 26 -5.30 7.35 -7.26
CA LYS A 26 -5.99 7.12 -8.53
C LYS A 26 -5.62 8.17 -9.57
N GLY A 27 -5.05 7.73 -10.68
CA GLY A 27 -4.66 8.56 -11.81
C GLY A 27 -3.50 9.51 -11.52
N GLU A 28 -2.72 9.29 -10.46
CA GLU A 28 -1.49 10.02 -10.21
C GLU A 28 -0.44 9.69 -11.29
N ASP A 29 0.31 10.69 -11.72
CA ASP A 29 1.42 10.52 -12.67
C ASP A 29 2.72 10.39 -11.87
N VAL A 30 3.32 9.19 -11.90
CA VAL A 30 4.52 8.84 -11.15
C VAL A 30 5.73 8.83 -12.08
N ASP A 31 6.66 9.75 -11.85
CA ASP A 31 7.91 9.88 -12.61
C ASP A 31 9.01 8.96 -12.03
N LEU A 32 9.28 7.86 -12.74
CA LEU A 32 10.32 6.88 -12.39
C LEU A 32 11.75 7.31 -12.74
N SER A 33 11.94 8.47 -13.40
CA SER A 33 13.28 9.06 -13.52
C SER A 33 13.80 9.57 -12.17
N SER A 34 12.90 9.70 -11.20
CA SER A 34 13.15 10.05 -9.81
C SER A 34 12.61 8.98 -8.85
N SER A 35 12.94 9.09 -7.57
CA SER A 35 12.32 8.25 -6.55
C SER A 35 10.89 8.70 -6.27
N PHE A 36 9.97 7.75 -6.06
CA PHE A 36 8.61 8.04 -5.58
C PHE A 36 8.34 7.33 -4.24
N THR A 37 7.34 7.79 -3.51
CA THR A 37 7.00 7.23 -2.19
C THR A 37 5.66 6.53 -2.25
N VAL A 38 5.66 5.26 -1.85
CA VAL A 38 4.45 4.50 -1.52
C VAL A 38 4.12 4.77 -0.06
N THR A 39 2.86 5.07 0.26
CA THR A 39 2.38 5.24 1.64
C THR A 39 1.21 4.33 1.93
N TRP A 40 1.04 3.94 3.18
CA TRP A 40 -0.07 3.12 3.64
C TRP A 40 -0.47 3.43 5.08
N ASP A 41 -1.73 3.18 5.38
CA ASP A 41 -2.27 3.16 6.74
C ASP A 41 -2.40 1.71 7.21
N SER A 42 -2.24 1.48 8.51
CA SER A 42 -2.39 0.15 9.12
C SER A 42 -2.99 0.24 10.52
N VAL A 43 -3.55 -0.87 10.98
CA VAL A 43 -4.03 -1.07 12.35
C VAL A 43 -3.24 -2.16 13.05
N SER A 44 -3.39 -2.25 14.37
CA SER A 44 -2.64 -3.20 15.21
C SER A 44 -2.90 -4.69 14.92
N THR A 45 -3.93 -5.02 14.14
CA THR A 45 -4.26 -6.39 13.75
C THR A 45 -3.70 -6.80 12.39
N ASP A 46 -3.09 -5.87 11.64
CA ASP A 46 -2.46 -6.17 10.37
C ASP A 46 -1.14 -6.95 10.55
N PRO A 47 -0.67 -7.69 9.53
CA PRO A 47 0.64 -8.32 9.54
C PRO A 47 1.76 -7.32 9.84
N THR A 48 2.79 -7.75 10.56
CA THR A 48 3.94 -6.88 10.92
C THR A 48 4.85 -6.57 9.74
N THR A 49 4.84 -7.41 8.70
CA THR A 49 5.60 -7.21 7.47
C THR A 49 4.81 -7.62 6.23
N PHE A 50 5.22 -7.09 5.08
CA PHE A 50 4.73 -7.46 3.75
C PHE A 50 5.85 -7.32 2.70
N ASP A 51 5.66 -7.95 1.53
CA ASP A 51 6.45 -7.67 0.33
C ASP A 51 5.74 -6.62 -0.53
N LEU A 52 6.48 -5.69 -1.12
CA LEU A 52 5.94 -4.62 -1.97
C LEU A 52 6.22 -4.94 -3.44
N TYR A 53 5.16 -4.89 -4.26
CA TYR A 53 5.25 -5.11 -5.70
C TYR A 53 4.65 -3.94 -6.48
N LEU A 54 5.30 -3.61 -7.60
CA LEU A 54 4.71 -2.82 -8.68
C LEU A 54 4.16 -3.79 -9.72
N VAL A 55 2.90 -3.63 -10.11
CA VAL A 55 2.24 -4.49 -11.10
C VAL A 55 1.52 -3.67 -12.16
N ASN A 56 1.35 -4.25 -13.35
CA ASN A 56 0.44 -3.74 -14.38
C ASN A 56 -0.18 -4.93 -15.12
N ASN A 57 -1.46 -5.17 -14.86
CA ASN A 57 -2.24 -6.24 -15.49
C ASN A 57 -3.05 -5.76 -16.71
N ALA A 58 -2.95 -4.49 -17.07
CA ALA A 58 -3.64 -3.90 -18.22
C ALA A 58 -2.84 -3.99 -19.53
N VAL A 59 -1.58 -4.46 -19.46
CA VAL A 59 -0.65 -4.58 -20.60
C VAL A 59 -0.23 -6.03 -20.82
N TYR A 60 0.25 -6.34 -22.03
CA TYR A 60 0.82 -7.65 -22.37
C TYR A 60 2.27 -7.50 -22.92
N PRO A 61 3.25 -8.23 -22.35
CA PRO A 61 3.14 -9.08 -21.16
C PRO A 61 2.79 -8.25 -19.91
N THR A 62 2.18 -8.89 -18.90
CA THR A 62 1.89 -8.23 -17.63
C THR A 62 3.20 -7.84 -16.94
N VAL A 63 3.16 -6.75 -16.17
CA VAL A 63 4.30 -6.32 -15.34
C VAL A 63 4.08 -6.84 -13.92
N GLU A 64 5.10 -7.48 -13.36
CA GLU A 64 5.19 -7.83 -11.96
C GLU A 64 6.64 -7.64 -11.49
N LYS A 65 6.87 -6.68 -10.61
CA LYS A 65 8.20 -6.32 -10.11
C LYS A 65 8.16 -6.25 -8.60
N LYS A 66 8.93 -7.13 -7.95
CA LYS A 66 9.19 -6.99 -6.51
C LYS A 66 10.07 -5.76 -6.30
N VAL A 67 9.57 -4.82 -5.50
CA VAL A 67 10.25 -3.59 -5.14
C VAL A 67 11.03 -3.77 -3.84
N ALA A 68 10.41 -4.42 -2.85
CA ALA A 68 11.00 -4.65 -1.54
C ALA A 68 10.44 -5.92 -0.89
N SER A 69 11.24 -6.53 -0.02
CA SER A 69 10.81 -7.65 0.82
C SER A 69 10.76 -7.24 2.29
N ASP A 70 9.94 -7.92 3.07
CA ASP A 70 9.89 -7.79 4.54
C ASP A 70 9.77 -6.33 5.02
N VAL A 71 9.00 -5.52 4.31
CA VAL A 71 8.74 -4.12 4.66
C VAL A 71 7.94 -4.09 5.96
N GLU A 72 8.46 -3.41 6.97
CA GLU A 72 7.78 -3.23 8.26
C GLU A 72 6.51 -2.38 8.08
N THR A 73 5.36 -2.97 8.39
CA THR A 73 4.05 -2.32 8.27
C THR A 73 3.96 -1.02 9.08
N SER A 74 4.66 -0.95 10.22
CA SER A 74 4.72 0.22 11.09
C SER A 74 5.41 1.45 10.48
N LYS A 75 6.15 1.31 9.37
CA LYS A 75 6.82 2.45 8.71
C LYS A 75 5.86 3.39 8.01
N GLY A 76 4.69 2.91 7.58
CA GLY A 76 3.68 3.68 6.86
C GLY A 76 4.11 4.21 5.49
N SER A 77 5.36 3.98 5.08
CA SER A 77 5.90 4.44 3.81
C SER A 77 7.15 3.68 3.37
N TYR A 78 7.37 3.63 2.06
CA TYR A 78 8.57 3.12 1.42
C TYR A 78 8.92 3.99 0.21
N THR A 79 10.16 4.48 0.17
CA THR A 79 10.67 5.22 -1.00
C THR A 79 11.26 4.23 -2.00
N VAL A 80 10.69 4.25 -3.20
CA VAL A 80 11.10 3.42 -4.32
C VAL A 80 12.11 4.19 -5.16
N SER A 81 13.28 3.60 -5.37
CA SER A 81 14.30 4.10 -6.30
C SER A 81 14.76 2.99 -7.24
N ASP A 82 15.35 3.38 -8.37
CA ASP A 82 16.09 2.47 -9.27
C ASP A 82 15.27 1.29 -9.83
N LEU A 83 14.00 1.53 -10.16
CA LEU A 83 13.15 0.55 -10.84
C LEU A 83 13.51 0.45 -12.33
N SER A 84 14.06 -0.68 -12.73
CA SER A 84 14.40 -0.99 -14.12
C SER A 84 13.43 -2.00 -14.75
N GLY A 85 13.33 -1.96 -16.08
CA GLY A 85 12.46 -2.87 -16.84
C GLY A 85 10.97 -2.65 -16.56
N VAL A 86 10.60 -1.39 -16.32
CA VAL A 86 9.23 -0.87 -16.29
C VAL A 86 9.08 0.03 -17.51
N THR A 87 7.94 0.01 -18.19
CA THR A 87 7.68 0.89 -19.33
C THR A 87 6.62 1.91 -18.98
N ASP A 88 6.73 3.11 -19.53
CA ASP A 88 5.70 4.14 -19.37
C ASP A 88 4.32 3.63 -19.77
N GLY A 89 3.30 4.04 -19.02
CA GLY A 89 1.91 3.64 -19.27
C GLY A 89 1.01 3.78 -18.06
N SER A 90 -0.29 3.62 -18.29
CA SER A 90 -1.32 3.61 -17.25
C SER A 90 -1.68 2.20 -16.81
N GLY A 91 -2.42 2.09 -15.70
CA GLY A 91 -2.89 0.82 -15.16
C GLY A 91 -1.93 0.16 -14.18
N TYR A 92 -0.88 0.89 -13.75
CA TYR A 92 0.01 0.43 -12.70
C TYR A 92 -0.67 0.46 -11.34
N GLN A 93 -0.32 -0.48 -10.48
CA GLN A 93 -0.78 -0.57 -9.10
C GLN A 93 0.36 -1.02 -8.19
N ILE A 94 0.26 -0.64 -6.92
CA ILE A 94 1.05 -1.22 -5.84
C ILE A 94 0.27 -2.36 -5.21
N ASN A 95 0.91 -3.52 -5.05
CA ASN A 95 0.39 -4.61 -4.24
C ASN A 95 1.28 -4.80 -3.01
N LEU A 96 0.66 -4.88 -1.83
CA LEU A 96 1.29 -5.34 -0.60
C LEU A 96 0.96 -6.82 -0.43
N LEU A 97 1.95 -7.70 -0.49
CA LEU A 97 1.77 -9.15 -0.45
C LEU A 97 2.18 -9.71 0.91
N SER A 98 1.42 -10.69 1.37
CA SER A 98 1.72 -11.41 2.60
C SER A 98 3.03 -12.18 2.48
N THR A 99 3.87 -12.07 3.52
CA THR A 99 5.07 -12.88 3.72
C THR A 99 4.76 -14.21 4.44
N SER A 100 3.50 -14.42 4.86
CA SER A 100 3.08 -15.63 5.57
C SER A 100 2.96 -16.83 4.62
N SER A 101 3.50 -17.97 5.05
CA SER A 101 3.35 -19.26 4.35
C SER A 101 1.97 -19.90 4.52
N THR A 102 1.19 -19.47 5.51
CA THR A 102 -0.13 -20.03 5.84
C THR A 102 -1.30 -19.15 5.43
N ASN A 103 -1.03 -17.88 5.10
CA ASN A 103 -2.02 -16.93 4.59
C ASN A 103 -1.36 -16.06 3.52
N SER A 104 -1.15 -16.64 2.33
CA SER A 104 -0.53 -15.96 1.20
C SER A 104 -1.56 -15.18 0.38
N GLY A 105 -1.14 -14.09 -0.24
CA GLY A 105 -2.00 -13.28 -1.10
C GLY A 105 -1.74 -11.78 -0.97
N ILE A 106 -2.55 -11.00 -1.69
CA ILE A 106 -2.55 -9.54 -1.62
C ILE A 106 -3.26 -9.12 -0.33
N LEU A 107 -2.54 -8.40 0.52
CA LEU A 107 -3.06 -7.78 1.75
C LEU A 107 -3.73 -6.44 1.46
N ALA A 108 -3.13 -5.64 0.56
CA ALA A 108 -3.66 -4.36 0.12
C ALA A 108 -3.23 -4.09 -1.33
N GLN A 109 -4.05 -3.33 -2.06
CA GLN A 109 -3.78 -2.92 -3.43
C GLN A 109 -4.15 -1.45 -3.59
N SER A 110 -3.29 -0.67 -4.25
CA SER A 110 -3.59 0.73 -4.58
C SER A 110 -4.64 0.83 -5.70
N GLU A 111 -5.25 2.00 -5.81
CA GLU A 111 -5.88 2.40 -7.06
C GLU A 111 -4.86 2.45 -8.21
N GLN A 112 -5.37 2.44 -9.45
CA GLN A 112 -4.52 2.52 -10.64
C GLN A 112 -3.93 3.92 -10.85
N PHE A 113 -2.68 3.97 -11.26
CA PHE A 113 -1.93 5.19 -11.55
C PHE A 113 -1.14 5.06 -12.87
N THR A 114 -0.54 6.16 -13.31
CA THR A 114 0.29 6.27 -14.51
C THR A 114 1.76 6.29 -14.12
N VAL A 115 2.60 5.59 -14.88
CA VAL A 115 4.06 5.64 -14.80
C VAL A 115 4.59 6.37 -16.02
N GLU A 116 5.51 7.29 -15.79
CA GLU A 116 6.26 8.01 -16.82
C GLU A 116 7.75 8.06 -16.47
N GLY A 117 8.60 8.40 -17.45
CA GLY A 117 10.03 8.63 -17.21
C GLY A 117 10.81 7.36 -16.89
N ALA A 118 10.25 6.18 -17.18
CA ALA A 118 10.93 4.92 -16.93
C ALA A 118 12.19 4.80 -17.80
N PRO A 119 13.33 4.39 -17.23
CA PRO A 119 14.55 4.23 -18.00
C PRO A 119 14.37 3.17 -19.10
N PRO A 120 14.96 3.38 -20.29
CA PRO A 120 14.85 2.46 -21.44
C PRO A 120 15.43 1.06 -21.17
#